data_AF-A0A444V303-F1
#
_entry.id   AF-A0A444V303-F1
#
_cell.length_a   1.000
_cell.length_b   1.000
_cell.length_c   1.000
_cell.angle_alpha   90.00
_cell.angle_beta   90.00
_cell.angle_gamma   90.00
#
_symmetry.space_group_name_H-M   'P 1'
#
loop_
_entity.id
_entity.type
_entity.pdbx_description
1 polymer ?
#
loop_
_entity_poly.entity_id
_entity_poly.type
_entity_poly.pdbx_seq_one_letter_code
_entity_poly.pdbx_strand_id
1 'polypeptide(L)'
;MTDLICAEATSRLLVNYPEPYRSQVLDYLFKPNFGASLHILKVEIGGDAQTTDGTEPSHMHYEDDENYFRGYEWWLMREAKKRNPNITLIGLPWAFPGWIGRGKNWPYDYPDITVYYVVSWIIGAKQYHDLDIDYVGIWNERNFDSKYIKVLRQTLDRVGLTSVRIIAADGDWGISKAMTVDPYLSNAVQTHDHSVCIRPPLPGFNVSAQNATFSLKGSFSTLTVLQVWYSRFDFKTRKPTYFKQLSPIKLSDGSFTLNLNVDEVYTLTTITTGKKGSYPKPPDSKPFPKKYLDDFNVRNPSFTEAPYFADQTGVFEYFINMSDPGDHVFTLRQVVTQRPVTWVADADQTISVIGDHSWQNMTVSCDIYIETANKGGVFVAGRVTKGGGEVRNTKGIFFWVFADGTYKVTNDLHISMNGDFEDTSVTEKIIKAVGKPRNYGLSPEELEELECKLADERFQREEAKLAEREQKEAEEAAERVARWEEWAEYLFKNNPQVE
;
A
#
# COMPACT_ATOMS: atom_id res chain seq x y z
N MET A 1 8.88 -22.74 -7.36
CA MET A 1 7.72 -21.84 -7.51
C MET A 1 7.93 -20.75 -6.47
N THR A 2 8.15 -19.52 -6.90
CA THR A 2 8.27 -18.36 -6.03
C THR A 2 6.90 -17.71 -6.05
N ASP A 3 6.13 -17.91 -4.98
CA ASP A 3 4.80 -17.33 -4.88
C ASP A 3 4.91 -15.94 -4.24
N LEU A 4 4.27 -14.96 -4.89
CA LEU A 4 4.35 -13.53 -4.61
C LEU A 4 2.95 -12.97 -4.36
N ILE A 5 2.81 -12.14 -3.33
CA ILE A 5 1.67 -11.21 -3.19
C ILE A 5 2.17 -9.78 -3.34
N CYS A 6 1.37 -8.98 -4.04
CA CYS A 6 1.50 -7.53 -4.14
C CYS A 6 0.32 -6.89 -3.37
N ALA A 7 0.61 -6.06 -2.38
CA ALA A 7 -0.40 -5.31 -1.63
C ALA A 7 -0.42 -3.85 -2.12
N GLU A 8 -1.58 -3.41 -2.64
CA GLU A 8 -1.80 -2.12 -3.35
C GLU A 8 -3.20 -1.57 -3.04
N ALA A 9 -3.41 -0.93 -1.89
CA ALA A 9 -4.75 -0.67 -1.33
C ALA A 9 -5.63 -1.94 -1.14
N THR A 10 -5.10 -3.12 -1.47
CA THR A 10 -5.81 -4.39 -1.51
C THR A 10 -5.93 -5.04 -0.12
N SER A 11 -5.08 -4.61 0.81
CA SER A 11 -5.09 -5.05 2.21
C SER A 11 -5.93 -4.16 3.13
N ARG A 12 -6.56 -3.11 2.60
CA ARG A 12 -7.23 -2.05 3.38
C ARG A 12 -8.26 -2.57 4.40
N LEU A 13 -9.02 -3.58 4.01
CA LEU A 13 -10.08 -4.17 4.86
C LEU A 13 -9.60 -5.35 5.71
N LEU A 14 -8.32 -5.75 5.65
CA LEU A 14 -7.80 -6.87 6.44
C LEU A 14 -7.47 -6.43 7.88
N VAL A 15 -7.03 -5.18 8.05
CA VAL A 15 -6.50 -4.66 9.33
C VAL A 15 -7.50 -4.67 10.47
N ASN A 16 -8.78 -4.49 10.16
CA ASN A 16 -9.88 -4.42 11.12
C ASN A 16 -10.69 -5.72 11.22
N TYR A 17 -10.22 -6.82 10.62
CA TYR A 17 -10.81 -8.13 10.88
C TYR A 17 -10.69 -8.48 12.37
N PRO A 18 -11.76 -8.99 13.00
CA PRO A 18 -11.67 -9.46 14.37
C PRO A 18 -10.80 -10.70 14.48
N GLU A 19 -10.12 -10.85 15.61
CA GLU A 19 -9.48 -12.12 15.95
C GLU A 19 -10.54 -13.20 16.27
N PRO A 20 -10.27 -14.48 15.97
CA PRO A 20 -9.00 -15.03 15.46
C PRO A 20 -8.85 -14.96 13.93
N TYR A 21 -9.84 -14.44 13.19
CA TYR A 21 -9.91 -14.58 11.74
C TYR A 21 -8.78 -13.84 11.01
N ARG A 22 -8.42 -12.64 11.48
CA ARG A 22 -7.30 -11.88 10.93
C ARG A 22 -5.99 -12.68 11.00
N SER A 23 -5.67 -13.22 12.17
CA SER A 23 -4.49 -14.09 12.31
C SER A 23 -4.58 -15.38 11.49
N GLN A 24 -5.77 -15.96 11.32
CA GLN A 24 -5.97 -17.15 10.50
C GLN A 24 -5.73 -16.88 9.01
N VAL A 25 -6.17 -15.73 8.49
CA VAL A 25 -5.87 -15.30 7.11
C VAL A 25 -4.37 -15.16 6.92
N LEU A 26 -3.67 -14.48 7.84
CA LEU A 26 -2.21 -14.33 7.81
C LEU A 26 -1.48 -15.67 7.89
N ASP A 27 -2.01 -16.64 8.63
CA ASP A 27 -1.47 -18.01 8.66
C ASP A 27 -1.63 -18.71 7.31
N TYR A 28 -2.78 -18.59 6.64
CA TYR A 28 -2.95 -19.16 5.31
C TYR A 28 -2.00 -18.52 4.28
N LEU A 29 -1.61 -17.26 4.44
CA LEU A 29 -0.68 -16.58 3.54
C LEU A 29 0.78 -16.93 3.85
N PHE A 30 1.22 -16.72 5.09
CA PHE A 30 2.65 -16.66 5.41
C PHE A 30 3.19 -17.83 6.23
N LYS A 31 2.33 -18.61 6.91
CA LYS A 31 2.81 -19.68 7.78
C LYS A 31 3.38 -20.84 6.95
N PRO A 32 4.65 -21.21 7.14
CA PRO A 32 5.26 -22.31 6.41
C PRO A 32 4.52 -23.64 6.64
N ASN A 33 4.45 -24.46 5.59
CA ASN A 33 3.78 -25.77 5.62
C ASN A 33 2.31 -25.69 6.11
N PHE A 34 1.58 -24.65 5.70
CA PHE A 34 0.19 -24.48 6.11
C PHE A 34 -0.73 -24.16 4.92
N GLY A 35 -0.62 -22.97 4.35
CA GLY A 35 -1.41 -22.52 3.20
C GLY A 35 -0.51 -22.21 2.00
N ALA A 36 -0.66 -21.00 1.45
CA ALA A 36 0.20 -20.48 0.39
C ALA A 36 1.69 -20.51 0.77
N SER A 37 2.01 -20.26 2.04
CA SER A 37 3.37 -20.35 2.57
C SER A 37 4.37 -19.49 1.76
N LEU A 38 3.97 -18.24 1.47
CA LEU A 38 4.64 -17.38 0.51
C LEU A 38 6.12 -17.16 0.83
N HIS A 39 6.93 -17.15 -0.23
CA HIS A 39 8.36 -16.88 -0.15
C HIS A 39 8.69 -15.39 -0.26
N ILE A 40 7.83 -14.61 -0.93
CA ILE A 40 8.06 -13.19 -1.19
C ILE A 40 6.78 -12.40 -0.85
N LEU A 41 6.96 -11.31 -0.12
CA LEU A 41 5.96 -10.27 0.04
C LEU A 41 6.48 -8.98 -0.59
N LYS A 42 5.78 -8.48 -1.60
CA LYS A 42 6.01 -7.17 -2.21
C LYS A 42 4.94 -6.20 -1.73
N VAL A 43 5.36 -5.04 -1.26
CA VAL A 43 4.48 -3.99 -0.74
C VAL A 43 4.68 -2.70 -1.50
N GLU A 44 3.62 -1.90 -1.60
CA GLU A 44 3.69 -0.53 -2.05
C GLU A 44 4.51 0.34 -1.07
N ILE A 45 5.37 1.19 -1.62
CA ILE A 45 5.87 2.37 -0.91
C ILE A 45 4.85 3.48 -1.18
N GLY A 46 3.92 3.66 -0.24
CA GLY A 46 2.77 4.58 -0.39
C GLY A 46 3.20 5.97 -0.83
N GLY A 47 2.44 6.56 -1.75
CA GLY A 47 2.80 7.82 -2.41
C GLY A 47 1.71 8.89 -2.39
N ASP A 48 0.71 8.77 -1.52
CA ASP A 48 -0.45 9.67 -1.35
C ASP A 48 -1.39 9.77 -2.56
N ALA A 49 -1.19 8.92 -3.56
CA ALA A 49 -1.96 8.92 -4.80
C ALA A 49 -2.69 7.59 -5.00
N GLN A 50 -3.65 7.58 -5.91
CA GLN A 50 -4.40 6.39 -6.28
C GLN A 50 -3.50 5.41 -7.04
N THR A 51 -3.52 4.13 -6.65
CA THR A 51 -2.62 3.09 -7.20
C THR A 51 -3.31 1.83 -7.69
N THR A 52 -4.63 1.70 -7.58
CA THR A 52 -5.55 0.88 -8.40
C THR A 52 -6.93 0.84 -7.76
N ASP A 53 -7.00 0.52 -6.46
CA ASP A 53 -8.24 0.35 -5.68
C ASP A 53 -8.40 1.39 -4.55
N GLY A 54 -7.37 2.22 -4.32
CA GLY A 54 -7.32 3.23 -3.27
C GLY A 54 -5.99 3.98 -3.28
N THR A 55 -5.83 4.92 -2.34
CA THR A 55 -4.56 5.59 -2.07
C THR A 55 -3.86 4.96 -0.87
N GLU A 56 -2.53 4.86 -0.90
CA GLU A 56 -1.74 4.49 0.29
C GLU A 56 -0.94 5.68 0.84
N PRO A 57 -0.92 5.88 2.17
CA PRO A 57 -0.24 7.02 2.78
C PRO A 57 1.27 6.90 2.67
N SER A 58 1.91 8.00 2.31
CA SER A 58 3.36 8.14 2.28
C SER A 58 3.95 8.30 3.68
N HIS A 59 5.17 7.80 3.87
CA HIS A 59 5.97 8.13 5.06
C HIS A 59 6.42 9.60 5.08
N MET A 60 6.26 10.36 3.99
CA MET A 60 6.59 11.79 3.90
C MET A 60 5.56 12.57 3.06
N HIS A 61 4.45 13.01 3.67
CA HIS A 61 3.44 13.83 2.98
C HIS A 61 4.00 15.17 2.48
N TYR A 62 4.94 15.73 3.24
CA TYR A 62 5.62 17.01 2.99
C TYR A 62 7.15 16.84 3.04
N GLU A 63 7.89 17.85 2.58
CA GLU A 63 9.37 17.80 2.52
C GLU A 63 10.02 17.67 3.91
N ASP A 64 9.38 18.20 4.95
CA ASP A 64 9.85 18.17 6.35
C ASP A 64 9.05 17.20 7.25
N ASP A 65 8.29 16.29 6.65
CA ASP A 65 7.49 15.27 7.36
C ASP A 65 8.11 13.88 7.24
N GLU A 66 8.26 13.18 8.37
CA GLU A 66 8.63 11.77 8.41
C GLU A 66 7.77 11.02 9.43
N ASN A 67 7.02 10.02 8.98
CA ASN A 67 6.25 9.14 9.84
C ASN A 67 6.21 7.71 9.28
N TYR A 68 6.93 6.82 9.95
CA TYR A 68 7.05 5.41 9.56
C TYR A 68 5.98 4.52 10.18
N PHE A 69 4.87 5.08 10.68
CA PHE A 69 3.78 4.33 11.31
C PHE A 69 2.45 4.46 10.57
N ARG A 70 2.43 5.17 9.43
CA ARG A 70 1.25 5.31 8.58
C ARG A 70 0.92 4.04 7.79
N GLY A 71 -0.36 3.90 7.46
CA GLY A 71 -0.85 2.79 6.66
C GLY A 71 -0.71 1.45 7.38
N TYR A 72 -0.66 0.36 6.60
CA TYR A 72 -0.72 -1.00 7.13
C TYR A 72 0.39 -1.92 6.63
N GLU A 73 1.21 -1.49 5.67
CA GLU A 73 2.26 -2.32 5.10
C GLU A 73 3.37 -2.65 6.12
N TRP A 74 3.70 -1.72 7.01
CA TRP A 74 4.61 -1.99 8.14
C TRP A 74 4.10 -3.11 9.04
N TRP A 75 2.80 -3.10 9.34
CA TRP A 75 2.15 -4.14 10.13
C TRP A 75 2.14 -5.47 9.37
N LEU A 76 1.80 -5.46 8.07
CA LEU A 76 1.72 -6.66 7.25
C LEU A 76 3.09 -7.34 7.12
N MET A 77 4.15 -6.58 6.86
CA MET A 77 5.53 -7.09 6.79
C MET A 77 5.98 -7.70 8.12
N ARG A 78 5.68 -7.06 9.26
CA ARG A 78 5.97 -7.61 10.59
C ARG A 78 5.21 -8.92 10.86
N GLU A 79 3.93 -8.97 10.53
CA GLU A 79 3.12 -10.18 10.69
C GLU A 79 3.59 -11.33 9.78
N ALA A 80 4.08 -11.01 8.58
CA ALA A 80 4.68 -11.96 7.66
C ALA A 80 6.02 -12.50 8.19
N LYS A 81 6.95 -11.62 8.59
CA LYS A 81 8.26 -12.00 9.19
C LYS A 81 8.09 -12.82 10.47
N LYS A 82 7.09 -12.50 11.31
CA LYS A 82 6.77 -13.26 12.52
C LYS A 82 6.40 -14.72 12.21
N ARG A 83 5.76 -14.98 11.07
CA ARG A 83 5.36 -16.34 10.64
C ARG A 83 6.45 -17.03 9.84
N ASN A 84 7.14 -16.29 8.99
CA ASN A 84 8.23 -16.76 8.15
C ASN A 84 9.40 -15.74 8.21
N PRO A 85 10.37 -15.92 9.12
CA PRO A 85 11.52 -15.02 9.22
C PRO A 85 12.35 -14.92 7.94
N ASN A 86 12.29 -15.96 7.09
CA ASN A 86 13.02 -16.06 5.83
C ASN A 86 12.23 -15.49 4.64
N ILE A 87 11.05 -14.87 4.86
CA ILE A 87 10.32 -14.24 3.75
C ILE A 87 11.13 -13.08 3.17
N THR A 88 11.20 -13.02 1.85
CA THR A 88 11.82 -11.90 1.12
C THR A 88 10.87 -10.71 1.11
N LEU A 89 11.35 -9.53 1.47
CA LEU A 89 10.59 -8.28 1.44
C LEU A 89 11.02 -7.40 0.27
N ILE A 90 10.05 -6.89 -0.49
CA ILE A 90 10.27 -6.01 -1.63
C ILE A 90 9.43 -4.74 -1.46
N GLY A 91 10.05 -3.57 -1.56
CA GLY A 91 9.34 -2.28 -1.65
C GLY A 91 9.36 -1.74 -3.08
N LEU A 92 8.23 -1.25 -3.60
CA LEU A 92 8.17 -0.59 -4.90
C LEU A 92 7.28 0.66 -4.82
N PRO A 93 7.69 1.83 -5.33
CA PRO A 93 6.81 2.98 -5.47
C PRO A 93 5.89 2.87 -6.70
N TRP A 94 4.61 3.19 -6.53
CA TRP A 94 3.67 3.41 -7.63
C TRP A 94 3.48 4.90 -7.90
N ALA A 95 3.43 5.71 -6.84
CA ALA A 95 3.30 7.16 -6.89
C ALA A 95 4.32 7.81 -5.95
N PHE A 96 4.40 9.14 -5.99
CA PHE A 96 5.24 9.91 -5.08
C PHE A 96 4.48 11.16 -4.57
N PRO A 97 4.74 11.62 -3.34
CA PRO A 97 4.21 12.90 -2.86
C PRO A 97 4.54 14.07 -3.80
N GLY A 98 3.68 15.09 -3.84
CA GLY A 98 3.79 16.17 -4.84
C GLY A 98 5.09 16.98 -4.77
N TRP A 99 5.70 17.10 -3.58
CA TRP A 99 6.93 17.86 -3.36
C TRP A 99 8.13 17.22 -4.05
N ILE A 100 8.13 15.89 -4.24
CA ILE A 100 9.17 15.16 -4.99
C ILE A 100 9.25 15.67 -6.43
N GLY A 101 8.09 15.90 -7.06
CA GLY A 101 8.01 16.39 -8.43
C GLY A 101 8.25 17.90 -8.59
N ARG A 102 8.34 18.66 -7.49
CA ARG A 102 8.49 20.14 -7.47
C ARG A 102 7.56 20.84 -8.47
N GLY A 103 6.28 20.46 -8.44
CA GLY A 103 5.23 21.03 -9.29
C GLY A 103 5.05 20.34 -10.65
N LYS A 104 5.78 19.25 -10.94
CA LYS A 104 5.58 18.41 -12.13
C LYS A 104 5.12 17.01 -11.76
N ASN A 105 4.39 16.37 -12.67
CA ASN A 105 4.04 14.95 -12.57
C ASN A 105 5.22 14.05 -13.03
N TRP A 106 6.41 14.26 -12.47
CA TRP A 106 7.63 13.54 -12.84
C TRP A 106 8.63 13.47 -11.68
N PRO A 107 9.09 12.26 -11.28
CA PRO A 107 9.92 12.11 -10.09
C PRO A 107 11.44 12.16 -10.34
N TYR A 108 11.93 12.35 -11.58
CA TYR A 108 13.37 12.21 -11.87
C TYR A 108 14.10 13.50 -12.26
N ASP A 109 13.45 14.65 -12.23
CA ASP A 109 14.12 15.94 -12.47
C ASP A 109 15.21 16.20 -11.38
N TYR A 110 14.96 15.74 -10.16
CA TYR A 110 15.84 15.84 -9.00
C TYR A 110 16.05 14.45 -8.37
N PRO A 111 16.87 13.58 -9.01
CA PRO A 111 16.97 12.18 -8.62
C PRO A 111 17.54 11.98 -7.21
N ASP A 112 18.32 12.92 -6.70
CA ASP A 112 18.82 12.96 -5.32
C ASP A 112 17.67 13.09 -4.30
N ILE A 113 16.66 13.91 -4.58
CA ILE A 113 15.48 14.09 -3.72
C ILE A 113 14.64 12.79 -3.70
N THR A 114 14.41 12.20 -4.86
CA THR A 114 13.63 10.97 -4.98
C THR A 114 14.35 9.77 -4.35
N VAL A 115 15.68 9.71 -4.51
CA VAL A 115 16.49 8.69 -3.84
C VAL A 115 16.48 8.89 -2.33
N TYR A 116 16.58 10.13 -1.83
CA TYR A 116 16.43 10.41 -0.40
C TYR A 116 15.10 9.85 0.13
N TYR A 117 13.99 10.18 -0.52
CA TYR A 117 12.66 9.66 -0.16
C TYR A 117 12.60 8.12 -0.08
N VAL A 118 13.07 7.41 -1.12
CA VAL A 118 13.03 5.94 -1.17
C VAL A 118 13.99 5.31 -0.16
N VAL A 119 15.19 5.86 0.02
CA VAL A 119 16.17 5.34 0.97
C VAL A 119 15.72 5.58 2.42
N SER A 120 15.09 6.72 2.71
CA SER A 120 14.50 7.00 4.03
C SER A 120 13.44 5.96 4.41
N TRP A 121 12.60 5.53 3.46
CA TRP A 121 11.65 4.42 3.70
C TRP A 121 12.35 3.12 4.12
N ILE A 122 13.43 2.73 3.44
CA ILE A 122 14.19 1.51 3.75
C ILE A 122 14.87 1.61 5.12
N ILE A 123 15.46 2.77 5.43
CA ILE A 123 16.07 3.04 6.74
C ILE A 123 15.01 2.98 7.84
N GLY A 124 13.85 3.61 7.61
CA GLY A 124 12.73 3.60 8.55
C GLY A 124 12.16 2.21 8.80
N ALA A 125 12.09 1.36 7.76
CA ALA A 125 11.71 -0.04 7.89
C ALA A 125 12.59 -0.78 8.92
N LYS A 126 13.91 -0.56 8.85
CA LYS A 126 14.85 -1.18 9.79
C LYS A 126 14.77 -0.54 11.18
N GLN A 127 14.82 0.79 11.26
CA GLN A 127 14.92 1.53 12.52
C GLN A 127 13.67 1.37 13.40
N TYR A 128 12.48 1.44 12.81
CA TYR A 128 11.22 1.48 13.57
C TYR A 128 10.52 0.12 13.65
N HIS A 129 10.83 -0.81 12.74
CA HIS A 129 10.12 -2.09 12.65
C HIS A 129 11.02 -3.33 12.65
N ASP A 130 12.34 -3.15 12.70
CA ASP A 130 13.34 -4.23 12.55
C ASP A 130 13.14 -5.07 11.29
N LEU A 131 12.79 -4.41 10.19
CA LEU A 131 12.57 -5.05 8.88
C LEU A 131 13.77 -4.81 7.96
N ASP A 132 14.43 -5.89 7.56
CA ASP A 132 15.42 -5.86 6.49
C ASP A 132 14.72 -6.00 5.14
N ILE A 133 14.83 -4.96 4.30
CA ILE A 133 14.29 -4.94 2.94
C ILE A 133 15.31 -5.58 1.99
N ASP A 134 14.90 -6.63 1.27
CA ASP A 134 15.80 -7.39 0.41
C ASP A 134 15.94 -6.75 -0.98
N TYR A 135 14.84 -6.22 -1.51
CA TYR A 135 14.81 -5.58 -2.83
C TYR A 135 14.02 -4.28 -2.82
N VAL A 136 14.47 -3.33 -3.65
CA VAL A 136 13.75 -2.11 -3.96
C VAL A 136 13.52 -1.98 -5.46
N GLY A 137 12.32 -1.58 -5.84
CA GLY A 137 11.93 -1.30 -7.23
C GLY A 137 12.18 0.16 -7.65
N ILE A 138 11.75 0.51 -8.87
CA ILE A 138 11.98 1.84 -9.47
C ILE A 138 10.70 2.69 -9.46
N TRP A 139 9.81 2.46 -10.41
CA TRP A 139 8.51 3.11 -10.50
C TRP A 139 7.57 2.22 -11.32
N ASN A 140 6.54 1.68 -10.66
CA ASN A 140 5.72 0.60 -11.20
C ASN A 140 5.10 0.93 -12.57
N GLU A 141 5.32 0.08 -13.57
CA GLU A 141 4.77 0.22 -14.93
C GLU A 141 4.99 1.61 -15.57
N ARG A 142 6.08 2.30 -15.19
CA ARG A 142 6.46 3.61 -15.73
C ARG A 142 7.86 3.58 -16.31
N ASN A 143 8.20 4.63 -17.06
CA ASN A 143 9.55 4.79 -17.60
C ASN A 143 10.55 4.92 -16.46
N PHE A 144 11.62 4.14 -16.51
CA PHE A 144 12.74 4.28 -15.60
C PHE A 144 13.69 5.39 -16.05
N ASP A 145 14.46 5.95 -15.12
CA ASP A 145 15.57 6.85 -15.41
C ASP A 145 16.91 6.21 -15.00
N SER A 146 17.85 6.12 -15.95
CA SER A 146 19.14 5.45 -15.72
C SER A 146 20.07 6.23 -14.77
N LYS A 147 19.94 7.56 -14.69
CA LYS A 147 20.67 8.40 -13.74
C LYS A 147 20.11 8.17 -12.33
N TYR A 148 18.79 8.14 -12.17
CA TYR A 148 18.13 7.79 -10.91
C TYR A 148 18.63 6.45 -10.36
N ILE A 149 18.63 5.37 -11.16
CA ILE A 149 19.08 4.03 -10.72
C ILE A 149 20.53 4.06 -10.22
N LYS A 150 21.42 4.80 -10.91
CA LYS A 150 22.82 4.94 -10.50
C LYS A 150 22.95 5.70 -9.18
N VAL A 151 22.20 6.80 -9.02
CA VAL A 151 22.19 7.59 -7.78
C VAL A 151 21.60 6.77 -6.63
N LEU A 152 20.57 5.95 -6.88
CA LEU A 152 19.99 5.05 -5.89
C LEU A 152 21.02 4.04 -5.39
N ARG A 153 21.71 3.35 -6.30
CA ARG A 153 22.76 2.37 -5.92
C ARG A 153 23.88 3.03 -5.12
N GLN A 154 24.40 4.16 -5.61
CA GLN A 154 25.46 4.91 -4.93
C GLN A 154 25.04 5.37 -3.52
N THR A 155 23.79 5.81 -3.37
CA THR A 155 23.28 6.28 -2.08
C THR A 155 23.10 5.11 -1.11
N LEU A 156 22.49 4.01 -1.56
CA LEU A 156 22.37 2.78 -0.76
C LEU A 156 23.74 2.31 -0.26
N ASP A 157 24.75 2.27 -1.12
CA ASP A 157 26.12 1.86 -0.75
C ASP A 157 26.74 2.83 0.26
N ARG A 158 26.56 4.14 0.06
CA ARG A 158 27.09 5.19 0.94
C ARG A 158 26.49 5.13 2.35
N VAL A 159 25.20 4.78 2.47
CA VAL A 159 24.52 4.64 3.78
C VAL A 159 24.65 3.23 4.38
N GLY A 160 25.46 2.35 3.77
CA GLY A 160 25.74 1.01 4.29
C GLY A 160 24.71 -0.06 3.92
N LEU A 161 23.71 0.24 3.09
CA LEU A 161 22.68 -0.67 2.60
C LEU A 161 23.14 -1.45 1.35
N THR A 162 24.36 -2.01 1.40
CA THR A 162 24.98 -2.73 0.27
C THR A 162 24.31 -4.06 -0.06
N SER A 163 23.58 -4.65 0.89
CA SER A 163 22.83 -5.91 0.71
C SER A 163 21.51 -5.74 -0.04
N VAL A 164 20.89 -4.55 0.01
CA VAL A 164 19.63 -4.25 -0.66
C VAL A 164 19.83 -4.30 -2.17
N ARG A 165 19.08 -5.14 -2.88
CA ARG A 165 19.17 -5.29 -4.33
C ARG A 165 18.16 -4.40 -5.05
N ILE A 166 18.44 -4.04 -6.29
CA ILE A 166 17.54 -3.23 -7.12
C ILE A 166 16.87 -4.14 -8.16
N ILE A 167 15.54 -4.11 -8.24
CA ILE A 167 14.76 -4.74 -9.32
C ILE A 167 14.33 -3.64 -10.28
N ALA A 168 14.62 -3.81 -11.57
CA ALA A 168 14.22 -2.87 -12.60
C ALA A 168 13.70 -3.63 -13.84
N ALA A 169 12.72 -3.12 -14.58
CA ALA A 169 12.03 -1.84 -14.40
C ALA A 169 10.60 -1.98 -13.83
N ASP A 170 10.14 -3.21 -13.52
CA ASP A 170 8.72 -3.52 -13.26
C ASP A 170 7.82 -2.93 -14.39
N GLY A 171 8.22 -3.17 -15.65
CA GLY A 171 7.60 -2.68 -16.89
C GLY A 171 7.47 -3.78 -17.96
N ASP A 172 7.57 -3.43 -19.25
CA ASP A 172 7.30 -4.39 -20.33
C ASP A 172 8.35 -5.52 -20.49
N TRP A 173 7.88 -6.58 -21.15
CA TRP A 173 8.61 -7.82 -21.35
C TRP A 173 9.25 -7.87 -22.74
N GLY A 174 10.38 -7.21 -22.95
CA GLY A 174 11.27 -7.56 -24.07
C GLY A 174 11.55 -9.08 -24.18
N ILE A 175 11.35 -9.84 -23.07
CA ILE A 175 11.40 -11.30 -22.99
C ILE A 175 10.23 -12.02 -23.71
N SER A 176 9.05 -11.40 -23.84
CA SER A 176 7.88 -11.99 -24.52
C SER A 176 8.17 -12.20 -26.01
N LYS A 177 8.99 -11.32 -26.60
CA LYS A 177 9.51 -11.43 -27.96
C LYS A 177 10.46 -12.63 -28.12
N ALA A 178 11.14 -13.06 -27.04
CA ALA A 178 11.93 -14.30 -27.01
C ALA A 178 11.05 -15.55 -26.82
N MET A 179 9.94 -15.45 -26.08
CA MET A 179 8.95 -16.53 -25.95
C MET A 179 8.24 -16.85 -27.28
N THR A 180 8.08 -15.88 -28.18
CA THR A 180 7.54 -16.10 -29.53
C THR A 180 8.50 -16.82 -30.49
N VAL A 181 9.81 -16.88 -30.18
CA VAL A 181 10.82 -17.60 -30.99
C VAL A 181 11.34 -18.88 -30.33
N ASP A 182 10.86 -19.22 -29.12
CA ASP A 182 11.17 -20.49 -28.42
C ASP A 182 9.89 -21.31 -28.14
N PRO A 183 9.54 -22.26 -29.04
CA PRO A 183 8.39 -23.15 -28.90
C PRO A 183 8.45 -24.09 -27.69
N TYR A 184 9.63 -24.28 -27.08
CA TYR A 184 9.81 -25.18 -25.94
C TYR A 184 9.38 -24.51 -24.62
N LEU A 185 9.57 -23.19 -24.52
CA LEU A 185 9.16 -22.38 -23.37
C LEU A 185 7.64 -22.12 -23.36
N SER A 186 7.02 -22.02 -24.55
CA SER A 186 5.56 -21.89 -24.72
C SER A 186 4.79 -23.18 -24.39
N ASN A 187 5.45 -24.35 -24.42
CA ASN A 187 4.81 -25.65 -24.20
C ASN A 187 4.74 -26.07 -22.73
N ALA A 188 5.11 -25.19 -21.79
CA ALA A 188 5.35 -25.59 -20.41
C ALA A 188 4.13 -25.52 -19.46
N VAL A 189 2.97 -24.92 -19.80
CA VAL A 189 1.84 -24.80 -18.83
C VAL A 189 0.42 -24.80 -19.44
N GLN A 190 -0.43 -25.61 -18.77
CA GLN A 190 -1.89 -25.80 -18.65
C GLN A 190 -2.95 -25.11 -19.53
N THR A 191 -4.04 -25.87 -19.71
CA THR A 191 -5.34 -25.72 -20.40
C THR A 191 -5.88 -24.33 -20.77
N HIS A 192 -6.12 -24.09 -22.05
CA HIS A 192 -6.62 -22.82 -22.60
C HIS A 192 -7.94 -22.35 -21.94
N ASP A 193 -8.98 -23.19 -21.91
CA ASP A 193 -10.34 -22.75 -21.55
C ASP A 193 -10.53 -22.41 -20.05
N HIS A 194 -9.64 -22.88 -19.17
CA HIS A 194 -9.73 -22.70 -17.72
C HIS A 194 -8.48 -22.06 -17.09
N SER A 195 -7.54 -21.55 -17.88
CA SER A 195 -6.33 -20.85 -17.39
C SER A 195 -6.08 -19.52 -18.09
N VAL A 196 -7.11 -18.95 -18.74
CA VAL A 196 -7.05 -17.62 -19.36
C VAL A 196 -6.68 -16.59 -18.28
N CYS A 197 -5.47 -16.06 -18.40
CA CYS A 197 -5.04 -14.90 -17.62
C CYS A 197 -5.61 -13.63 -18.25
N ILE A 198 -5.82 -12.58 -17.45
CA ILE A 198 -6.25 -11.27 -17.98
C ILE A 198 -5.26 -10.70 -19.00
N ARG A 199 -3.96 -11.02 -18.84
CA ARG A 199 -2.85 -10.58 -19.69
C ARG A 199 -1.70 -11.59 -19.66
N PRO A 200 -1.05 -11.89 -20.80
CA PRO A 200 -1.53 -11.70 -22.17
C PRO A 200 -2.62 -12.73 -22.53
N PRO A 201 -3.43 -12.48 -23.58
CA PRO A 201 -4.31 -13.51 -24.12
C PRO A 201 -3.49 -14.69 -24.64
N LEU A 202 -3.92 -15.91 -24.32
CA LEU A 202 -3.25 -17.14 -24.75
C LEU A 202 -3.79 -17.60 -26.12
N PRO A 203 -2.92 -17.94 -27.08
CA PRO A 203 -3.33 -18.68 -28.28
C PRO A 203 -3.96 -20.03 -27.92
N GLY A 204 -4.85 -20.54 -28.76
CA GLY A 204 -5.49 -21.84 -28.54
C GLY A 204 -4.51 -23.01 -28.62
N PHE A 205 -4.62 -23.96 -27.68
CA PHE A 205 -3.93 -25.26 -27.69
C PHE A 205 -4.83 -26.34 -27.09
N ASN A 206 -4.56 -27.60 -27.43
CA ASN A 206 -5.36 -28.74 -26.98
C ASN A 206 -4.66 -29.52 -25.88
N VAL A 207 -5.43 -29.96 -24.88
CA VAL A 207 -4.95 -30.79 -23.77
C VAL A 207 -5.88 -31.99 -23.62
N SER A 208 -5.32 -33.19 -23.66
CA SER A 208 -6.04 -34.45 -23.48
C SER A 208 -5.40 -35.29 -22.38
N ALA A 209 -6.18 -36.24 -21.86
CA ALA A 209 -5.64 -37.21 -20.91
C ALA A 209 -4.51 -38.02 -21.54
N GLN A 210 -3.45 -38.24 -20.77
CA GLN A 210 -2.25 -38.93 -21.23
C GLN A 210 -1.54 -39.65 -20.08
N ASN A 211 -0.75 -40.66 -20.42
CA ASN A 211 0.12 -41.32 -19.46
C ASN A 211 1.53 -40.78 -19.62
N ALA A 212 2.10 -40.27 -18.53
CA ALA A 212 3.46 -39.74 -18.49
C ALA A 212 4.35 -40.65 -17.65
N THR A 213 5.40 -41.18 -18.25
CA THR A 213 6.42 -41.99 -17.57
C THR A 213 7.66 -41.14 -17.32
N PHE A 214 8.12 -41.13 -16.07
CA PHE A 214 9.30 -40.40 -15.63
C PHE A 214 10.40 -41.38 -15.25
N SER A 215 11.61 -41.18 -15.78
CA SER A 215 12.81 -41.95 -15.44
C SER A 215 13.85 -41.06 -14.80
N LEU A 216 14.12 -41.29 -13.51
CA LEU A 216 15.07 -40.54 -12.71
C LEU A 216 16.49 -41.07 -12.97
N LYS A 217 17.38 -40.18 -13.43
CA LYS A 217 18.79 -40.49 -13.73
C LYS A 217 19.72 -39.74 -12.78
N GLY A 218 21.01 -40.09 -12.84
CA GLY A 218 22.05 -39.44 -12.03
C GLY A 218 21.84 -39.66 -10.54
N SER A 219 22.04 -38.63 -9.73
CA SER A 219 21.84 -38.69 -8.27
C SER A 219 20.41 -38.99 -7.84
N PHE A 220 19.42 -38.84 -8.72
CA PHE A 220 18.02 -39.11 -8.40
C PHE A 220 17.61 -40.57 -8.60
N SER A 221 18.45 -41.41 -9.25
CA SER A 221 18.12 -42.82 -9.46
C SER A 221 18.10 -43.64 -8.16
N THR A 222 18.73 -43.14 -7.10
CA THR A 222 18.75 -43.77 -5.78
C THR A 222 17.49 -43.48 -4.97
N LEU A 223 16.61 -42.61 -5.43
CA LEU A 223 15.34 -42.34 -4.76
C LEU A 223 14.43 -43.56 -4.87
N THR A 224 13.78 -43.90 -3.77
CA THR A 224 12.91 -45.08 -3.69
C THR A 224 11.44 -44.72 -3.49
N VAL A 225 11.16 -43.53 -2.93
CA VAL A 225 9.81 -43.10 -2.58
C VAL A 225 9.64 -41.61 -2.84
N LEU A 226 8.47 -41.24 -3.37
CA LEU A 226 8.03 -39.85 -3.52
C LEU A 226 6.67 -39.66 -2.84
N GLN A 227 6.54 -38.60 -2.04
CA GLN A 227 5.26 -38.09 -1.55
C GLN A 227 4.49 -37.47 -2.71
N VAL A 228 3.16 -37.60 -2.68
CA VAL A 228 2.28 -37.12 -3.76
C VAL A 228 1.21 -36.20 -3.20
N TRP A 229 1.15 -34.99 -3.73
CA TRP A 229 0.04 -34.05 -3.53
C TRP A 229 -0.72 -33.86 -4.82
N TYR A 230 -2.05 -33.78 -4.71
CA TYR A 230 -2.95 -33.72 -5.84
C TYR A 230 -4.01 -32.65 -5.67
N SER A 231 -4.22 -31.87 -6.72
CA SER A 231 -5.37 -30.99 -6.88
C SER A 231 -6.05 -31.24 -8.21
N ARG A 232 -7.37 -31.11 -8.23
CA ARG A 232 -8.21 -31.10 -9.43
C ARG A 232 -9.26 -30.03 -9.28
N PHE A 233 -9.33 -29.13 -10.25
CA PHE A 233 -10.26 -28.01 -10.20
C PHE A 233 -11.68 -28.40 -10.63
N ASP A 234 -11.82 -29.36 -11.55
CA ASP A 234 -13.09 -29.92 -12.04
C ASP A 234 -14.18 -28.85 -12.32
N PHE A 235 -13.89 -27.96 -13.26
CA PHE A 235 -14.81 -26.89 -13.65
C PHE A 235 -16.13 -27.42 -14.25
N LYS A 236 -16.13 -28.64 -14.80
CA LYS A 236 -17.31 -29.26 -15.41
C LYS A 236 -18.33 -29.72 -14.37
N THR A 237 -17.89 -30.47 -13.36
CA THR A 237 -18.81 -30.99 -12.33
C THR A 237 -18.90 -30.09 -11.09
N ARG A 238 -18.02 -29.10 -10.97
CA ARG A 238 -17.89 -28.17 -9.83
C ARG A 238 -17.65 -28.89 -8.50
N LYS A 239 -16.93 -30.02 -8.55
CA LYS A 239 -16.51 -30.80 -7.38
C LYS A 239 -14.98 -30.85 -7.28
N PRO A 240 -14.33 -29.73 -6.95
CA PRO A 240 -12.88 -29.68 -6.88
C PRO A 240 -12.34 -30.53 -5.73
N THR A 241 -11.11 -31.00 -5.90
CA THR A 241 -10.27 -31.53 -4.82
C THR A 241 -9.02 -30.67 -4.74
N TYR A 242 -8.73 -30.08 -3.59
CA TYR A 242 -7.55 -29.21 -3.44
C TYR A 242 -6.55 -29.79 -2.46
N PHE A 243 -5.28 -29.84 -2.88
CA PHE A 243 -4.10 -30.15 -2.07
C PHE A 243 -4.29 -31.39 -1.19
N LYS A 244 -4.81 -32.47 -1.79
CA LYS A 244 -5.02 -33.76 -1.14
C LYS A 244 -3.73 -34.58 -1.22
N GLN A 245 -3.24 -35.04 -0.07
CA GLN A 245 -2.14 -36.00 -0.04
C GLN A 245 -2.66 -37.37 -0.51
N LEU A 246 -1.97 -37.95 -1.49
CA LEU A 246 -2.22 -39.31 -1.98
C LEU A 246 -1.17 -40.28 -1.40
N SER A 247 -1.38 -41.57 -1.64
CA SER A 247 -0.40 -42.59 -1.26
C SER A 247 0.95 -42.32 -1.94
N PRO A 248 2.08 -42.41 -1.20
CA PRO A 248 3.40 -42.25 -1.78
C PRO A 248 3.66 -43.24 -2.92
N ILE A 249 4.34 -42.78 -3.96
CA ILE A 249 4.76 -43.62 -5.08
C ILE A 249 6.08 -44.28 -4.71
N LYS A 250 6.12 -45.61 -4.85
CA LYS A 250 7.37 -46.37 -4.81
C LYS A 250 7.95 -46.44 -6.22
N LEU A 251 9.23 -46.14 -6.33
CA LEU A 251 9.96 -46.13 -7.59
C LEU A 251 10.48 -47.54 -7.88
N SER A 252 10.23 -48.02 -9.10
CA SER A 252 10.77 -49.30 -9.61
C SER A 252 11.83 -48.96 -10.66
N ASP A 253 13.08 -49.38 -10.40
CA ASP A 253 14.24 -49.08 -11.27
C ASP A 253 14.42 -47.59 -11.60
N GLY A 254 14.14 -46.71 -10.61
CA GLY A 254 14.23 -45.26 -10.78
C GLY A 254 13.14 -44.67 -11.70
N SER A 255 12.06 -45.40 -11.99
CA SER A 255 10.99 -44.94 -12.86
C SER A 255 9.59 -45.10 -12.25
N PHE A 256 8.63 -44.30 -12.75
CA PHE A 256 7.21 -44.39 -12.43
C PHE A 256 6.35 -43.78 -13.54
N THR A 257 5.06 -44.13 -13.57
CA THR A 257 4.08 -43.61 -14.54
C THR A 257 2.90 -42.98 -13.82
N LEU A 258 2.44 -41.84 -14.33
CA LEU A 258 1.21 -41.17 -13.90
C LEU A 258 0.20 -41.12 -15.04
N ASN A 259 -1.07 -41.32 -14.69
CA ASN A 259 -2.19 -41.07 -15.59
C ASN A 259 -2.68 -39.64 -15.32
N LEU A 260 -2.39 -38.73 -16.24
CA LEU A 260 -2.69 -37.31 -16.12
C LEU A 260 -4.00 -37.00 -16.84
N ASN A 261 -4.97 -36.41 -16.12
CA ASN A 261 -6.17 -35.83 -16.75
C ASN A 261 -6.05 -34.31 -16.89
N VAL A 262 -7.06 -33.72 -17.51
CA VAL A 262 -7.22 -32.27 -17.67
C VAL A 262 -7.56 -31.60 -16.33
N ASP A 263 -7.11 -30.37 -16.11
CA ASP A 263 -7.35 -29.56 -14.91
C ASP A 263 -6.80 -30.18 -13.59
N GLU A 264 -5.73 -30.97 -13.68
CA GLU A 264 -5.06 -31.59 -12.53
C GLU A 264 -3.68 -30.96 -12.28
N VAL A 265 -3.29 -30.93 -11.01
CA VAL A 265 -1.96 -30.54 -10.54
C VAL A 265 -1.43 -31.64 -9.63
N TYR A 266 -0.22 -32.12 -9.94
CA TYR A 266 0.51 -33.07 -9.11
C TYR A 266 1.79 -32.44 -8.60
N THR A 267 2.08 -32.62 -7.32
CA THR A 267 3.41 -32.33 -6.75
C THR A 267 4.00 -33.63 -6.23
N LEU A 268 5.14 -34.01 -6.80
CA LEU A 268 5.91 -35.18 -6.40
C LEU A 268 7.18 -34.70 -5.70
N THR A 269 7.38 -35.12 -4.46
CA THR A 269 8.49 -34.59 -3.66
C THR A 269 9.03 -35.61 -2.66
N THR A 270 10.31 -35.47 -2.32
CA THR A 270 10.92 -36.20 -1.19
C THR A 270 10.58 -35.56 0.15
N ILE A 271 10.09 -34.31 0.15
CA ILE A 271 9.75 -33.55 1.35
C ILE A 271 8.50 -34.13 2.01
N THR A 272 8.60 -34.45 3.29
CA THR A 272 7.53 -35.06 4.08
C THR A 272 6.75 -34.07 4.95
N THR A 273 7.16 -32.80 4.98
CA THR A 273 6.56 -31.76 5.83
C THR A 273 5.31 -31.11 5.24
N GLY A 274 4.95 -31.45 4.00
CA GLY A 274 3.76 -30.92 3.34
C GLY A 274 2.51 -31.15 4.18
N LYS A 275 1.67 -30.13 4.31
CA LYS A 275 0.42 -30.21 5.07
C LYS A 275 -0.60 -29.27 4.47
N LYS A 276 -1.84 -29.75 4.37
CA LYS A 276 -3.00 -28.88 4.13
C LYS A 276 -3.45 -28.27 5.46
N GLY A 277 -3.07 -27.02 5.70
CA GLY A 277 -3.51 -26.23 6.83
C GLY A 277 -5.04 -26.11 6.85
N SER A 278 -5.61 -26.04 8.05
CA SER A 278 -7.04 -25.92 8.22
C SER A 278 -7.35 -25.21 9.53
N TYR A 279 -8.34 -24.31 9.46
CA TYR A 279 -9.04 -23.70 10.58
C TYR A 279 -10.55 -24.00 10.45
N PRO A 280 -11.33 -23.83 11.54
CA PRO A 280 -12.78 -23.91 11.48
C PRO A 280 -13.36 -22.97 10.43
N LYS A 281 -14.55 -23.30 9.92
CA LYS A 281 -15.25 -22.46 8.95
C LYS A 281 -15.47 -21.05 9.55
N PRO A 282 -15.11 -19.97 8.85
CA PRO A 282 -15.41 -18.61 9.30
C PRO A 282 -16.93 -18.34 9.25
N PRO A 283 -17.41 -17.25 9.88
CA PRO A 283 -18.80 -16.82 9.75
C PRO A 283 -19.23 -16.67 8.29
N ASP A 284 -20.49 -16.94 8.01
CA ASP A 284 -21.05 -16.72 6.67
C ASP A 284 -21.03 -15.22 6.31
N SER A 285 -20.85 -14.94 5.01
CA SER A 285 -20.83 -13.57 4.49
C SER A 285 -22.09 -12.78 4.87
N LYS A 286 -21.89 -11.50 5.23
CA LYS A 286 -22.97 -10.57 5.55
C LYS A 286 -22.71 -9.22 4.86
N PRO A 287 -23.77 -8.52 4.42
CA PRO A 287 -23.66 -7.14 3.95
C PRO A 287 -23.10 -6.21 5.02
N PHE A 288 -22.61 -5.03 4.60
CA PHE A 288 -22.16 -4.00 5.53
C PHE A 288 -23.31 -3.57 6.47
N PRO A 289 -23.03 -3.19 7.73
CA PRO A 289 -24.07 -2.73 8.66
C PRO A 289 -24.95 -1.62 8.09
N LYS A 290 -26.28 -1.83 8.08
CA LYS A 290 -27.26 -0.83 7.60
C LYS A 290 -27.26 0.47 8.40
N LYS A 291 -26.75 0.44 9.63
CA LYS A 291 -26.52 1.59 10.50
C LYS A 291 -25.07 1.52 10.94
N TYR A 292 -24.30 2.54 10.62
CA TYR A 292 -22.91 2.69 10.98
C TYR A 292 -22.71 4.09 11.53
N LEU A 293 -21.93 4.20 12.60
CA LEU A 293 -21.54 5.46 13.24
C LEU A 293 -20.09 5.29 13.67
N ASP A 294 -19.30 6.31 13.41
CA ASP A 294 -17.93 6.44 13.90
C ASP A 294 -17.78 7.88 14.39
N ASP A 295 -17.40 8.05 15.65
CA ASP A 295 -17.16 9.35 16.26
C ASP A 295 -15.66 9.72 16.26
N PHE A 296 -14.82 8.82 15.74
CA PHE A 296 -13.37 8.94 15.67
C PHE A 296 -12.66 9.18 17.01
N ASN A 297 -13.34 8.94 18.15
CA ASN A 297 -12.82 9.19 19.49
C ASN A 297 -11.80 8.13 19.94
N VAL A 298 -10.68 8.05 19.22
CA VAL A 298 -9.62 7.07 19.43
C VAL A 298 -8.31 7.78 19.73
N ARG A 299 -7.91 7.76 21.02
CA ARG A 299 -6.68 8.44 21.47
C ARG A 299 -5.40 7.82 20.91
N ASN A 300 -5.34 6.49 20.87
CA ASN A 300 -4.16 5.74 20.44
C ASN A 300 -4.59 4.68 19.41
N PRO A 301 -4.89 5.09 18.16
CA PRO A 301 -5.37 4.15 17.16
C PRO A 301 -4.22 3.21 16.76
N SER A 302 -4.54 1.94 16.48
CA SER A 302 -3.53 0.95 16.05
C SER A 302 -3.06 1.14 14.61
N PHE A 303 -3.81 1.91 13.83
CA PHE A 303 -3.55 2.29 12.44
C PHE A 303 -3.92 3.77 12.27
N THR A 304 -3.31 4.48 11.32
CA THR A 304 -3.49 5.93 11.19
C THR A 304 -4.82 6.35 10.60
N GLU A 305 -5.58 5.43 9.99
CA GLU A 305 -6.90 5.69 9.39
C GLU A 305 -8.02 4.93 10.11
N ALA A 306 -9.22 5.51 10.13
CA ALA A 306 -10.43 4.90 10.69
C ALA A 306 -10.86 3.65 9.92
N PRO A 307 -11.47 2.62 10.55
CA PRO A 307 -11.84 1.39 9.85
C PRO A 307 -12.86 1.63 8.73
N TYR A 308 -12.81 0.79 7.68
CA TYR A 308 -13.74 0.75 6.54
C TYR A 308 -13.76 1.93 5.58
N PHE A 309 -13.26 3.10 5.98
CA PHE A 309 -12.94 4.17 5.04
C PHE A 309 -11.88 3.65 4.05
N ALA A 310 -12.04 3.97 2.78
CA ALA A 310 -11.15 3.56 1.72
C ALA A 310 -10.89 4.77 0.84
N ASP A 311 -9.77 5.42 1.10
CA ASP A 311 -9.36 6.64 0.41
C ASP A 311 -9.14 6.36 -1.08
N GLN A 312 -9.76 7.16 -1.95
CA GLN A 312 -9.71 6.99 -3.41
C GLN A 312 -8.94 8.12 -4.10
N THR A 313 -8.82 9.27 -3.45
CA THR A 313 -7.97 10.41 -3.83
C THR A 313 -7.74 11.26 -2.57
N GLY A 314 -6.49 11.63 -2.30
CA GLY A 314 -6.09 12.22 -1.01
C GLY A 314 -5.95 11.16 0.08
N VAL A 315 -5.52 11.56 1.27
CA VAL A 315 -5.29 10.66 2.42
C VAL A 315 -6.00 11.24 3.63
N PHE A 316 -6.72 10.39 4.37
CA PHE A 316 -7.50 10.77 5.55
C PHE A 316 -6.92 10.06 6.78
N GLU A 317 -6.56 10.82 7.82
CA GLU A 317 -5.93 10.28 9.03
C GLU A 317 -6.69 10.69 10.29
N TYR A 318 -6.62 9.86 11.33
CA TYR A 318 -7.03 10.26 12.67
C TYR A 318 -6.24 11.51 13.09
N PHE A 319 -6.94 12.49 13.61
CA PHE A 319 -6.37 13.77 14.01
C PHE A 319 -6.80 14.13 15.43
N ILE A 320 -5.84 14.65 16.20
CA ILE A 320 -6.08 15.12 17.57
C ILE A 320 -5.86 16.63 17.58
N ASN A 321 -6.94 17.40 17.75
CA ASN A 321 -6.86 18.85 17.92
C ASN A 321 -6.71 19.18 19.41
N MET A 322 -5.48 19.37 19.87
CA MET A 322 -5.19 19.68 21.27
C MET A 322 -5.67 21.08 21.69
N SER A 323 -5.97 21.95 20.73
CA SER A 323 -6.43 23.32 20.97
C SER A 323 -7.95 23.44 21.02
N ASP A 324 -8.69 22.36 20.72
CA ASP A 324 -10.15 22.34 20.81
C ASP A 324 -10.60 22.11 22.26
N PRO A 325 -11.34 23.05 22.89
CA PRO A 325 -11.83 22.89 24.26
C PRO A 325 -13.15 22.09 24.33
N GLY A 326 -13.71 21.68 23.20
CA GLY A 326 -15.07 21.14 23.07
C GLY A 326 -15.15 19.70 22.58
N ASP A 327 -16.14 19.44 21.71
CA ASP A 327 -16.58 18.09 21.31
C ASP A 327 -15.77 17.49 20.14
N HIS A 328 -14.86 18.24 19.50
CA HIS A 328 -14.13 17.84 18.29
C HIS A 328 -12.61 17.65 18.51
N VAL A 329 -12.21 17.21 19.71
CA VAL A 329 -10.81 16.90 20.03
C VAL A 329 -10.24 15.77 19.15
N PHE A 330 -11.07 14.78 18.79
CA PHE A 330 -10.68 13.67 17.92
C PHE A 330 -11.51 13.72 16.63
N THR A 331 -10.86 13.72 15.48
CA THR A 331 -11.50 13.84 14.16
C THR A 331 -10.79 12.99 13.11
N LEU A 332 -11.35 12.95 11.91
CA LEU A 332 -10.70 12.41 10.71
C LEU A 332 -10.39 13.59 9.77
N ARG A 333 -9.12 13.73 9.36
CA ARG A 333 -8.62 14.89 8.62
C ARG A 333 -7.98 14.48 7.30
N GLN A 334 -8.30 15.20 6.22
CA GLN A 334 -7.62 15.08 4.93
C GLN A 334 -6.26 15.80 5.01
N VAL A 335 -5.15 15.09 4.80
CA VAL A 335 -3.78 15.60 5.06
C VAL A 335 -2.97 15.95 3.80
N VAL A 336 -3.39 15.55 2.62
CA VAL A 336 -2.71 15.88 1.36
C VAL A 336 -3.07 17.31 0.92
N THR A 337 -2.08 18.20 0.92
CA THR A 337 -2.26 19.63 0.59
C THR A 337 -1.91 19.98 -0.86
N GLN A 338 -1.23 19.08 -1.57
CA GLN A 338 -0.79 19.25 -2.95
C GLN A 338 -1.00 17.95 -3.74
N ARG A 339 -1.30 18.07 -5.02
CA ARG A 339 -1.49 16.89 -5.88
C ARG A 339 -0.19 16.07 -5.97
N PRO A 340 -0.23 14.75 -5.71
CA PRO A 340 0.94 13.88 -5.85
C PRO A 340 1.47 13.78 -7.29
N VAL A 341 2.65 13.18 -7.45
CA VAL A 341 3.10 12.59 -8.71
C VAL A 341 2.29 11.30 -8.91
N THR A 342 1.21 11.40 -9.68
CA THR A 342 0.17 10.38 -9.75
C THR A 342 0.56 9.20 -10.65
N TRP A 343 0.16 7.99 -10.23
CA TRP A 343 0.25 6.80 -11.07
C TRP A 343 -0.92 6.79 -12.07
N VAL A 344 -2.17 6.79 -11.60
CA VAL A 344 -3.35 6.93 -12.46
C VAL A 344 -3.86 8.37 -12.51
N ALA A 345 -5.05 8.57 -13.09
CA ALA A 345 -5.74 9.84 -13.12
C ALA A 345 -6.59 10.03 -11.85
N ASP A 346 -5.96 10.32 -10.71
CA ASP A 346 -6.66 10.69 -9.46
C ASP A 346 -7.71 11.77 -9.72
N ALA A 347 -8.77 11.82 -8.92
CA ALA A 347 -9.77 12.88 -9.03
C ALA A 347 -9.14 14.27 -8.73
N ASP A 348 -9.83 15.35 -9.12
CA ASP A 348 -9.38 16.70 -8.77
C ASP A 348 -9.76 17.08 -7.33
N GLN A 349 -10.72 16.35 -6.74
CA GLN A 349 -11.20 16.52 -5.37
C GLN A 349 -10.91 15.25 -4.57
N THR A 350 -10.55 15.39 -3.30
CA THR A 350 -10.27 14.25 -2.42
C THR A 350 -11.56 13.54 -2.01
N ILE A 351 -11.53 12.22 -1.89
CA ILE A 351 -12.68 11.40 -1.55
C ILE A 351 -12.27 10.10 -0.87
N SER A 352 -12.96 9.77 0.22
CA SER A 352 -12.91 8.45 0.85
C SER A 352 -14.30 7.81 0.79
N VAL A 353 -14.38 6.53 0.45
CA VAL A 353 -15.64 5.79 0.33
C VAL A 353 -15.79 4.78 1.45
N ILE A 354 -17.04 4.50 1.86
CA ILE A 354 -17.36 3.54 2.92
C ILE A 354 -18.73 2.91 2.65
N GLY A 355 -18.95 1.69 3.14
CA GLY A 355 -20.28 1.08 3.23
C GLY A 355 -20.51 -0.04 2.21
N ASP A 356 -21.75 -0.14 1.70
CA ASP A 356 -22.17 -1.16 0.74
C ASP A 356 -22.56 -0.52 -0.59
N HIS A 357 -21.89 -0.93 -1.67
CA HIS A 357 -22.16 -0.43 -3.02
C HIS A 357 -23.60 -0.70 -3.50
N SER A 358 -24.29 -1.70 -2.92
CA SER A 358 -25.69 -2.01 -3.25
C SER A 358 -26.72 -1.06 -2.62
N TRP A 359 -26.30 -0.12 -1.76
CA TRP A 359 -27.24 0.79 -1.12
C TRP A 359 -27.87 1.77 -2.11
N GLN A 360 -29.21 1.80 -2.12
CA GLN A 360 -29.97 2.75 -2.92
C GLN A 360 -30.52 3.89 -2.06
N ASN A 361 -31.18 3.58 -0.95
CA ASN A 361 -31.76 4.59 -0.06
C ASN A 361 -30.91 4.69 1.20
N MET A 362 -30.35 5.88 1.44
CA MET A 362 -29.43 6.13 2.54
C MET A 362 -29.61 7.54 3.10
N THR A 363 -29.20 7.71 4.34
CA THR A 363 -29.03 9.01 5.00
C THR A 363 -27.61 9.06 5.50
N VAL A 364 -26.87 10.08 5.08
CA VAL A 364 -25.48 10.33 5.47
C VAL A 364 -25.46 11.62 6.27
N SER A 365 -24.80 11.60 7.42
CA SER A 365 -24.59 12.77 8.28
C SER A 365 -23.15 12.75 8.77
N CYS A 366 -22.47 13.89 8.69
CA CYS A 366 -21.11 14.07 9.17
C CYS A 366 -20.94 15.52 9.61
N ASP A 367 -20.25 15.74 10.73
CA ASP A 367 -19.79 17.07 11.10
C ASP A 367 -18.54 17.39 10.26
N ILE A 368 -18.46 18.62 9.75
CA ILE A 368 -17.42 19.04 8.80
C ILE A 368 -16.71 20.30 9.28
N TYR A 369 -15.43 20.41 8.95
CA TYR A 369 -14.61 21.60 9.22
C TYR A 369 -13.84 21.99 7.95
N ILE A 370 -13.89 23.28 7.57
CA ILE A 370 -13.21 23.81 6.39
C ILE A 370 -12.06 24.69 6.86
N GLU A 371 -10.84 24.22 6.67
CA GLU A 371 -9.64 24.94 7.15
C GLU A 371 -9.24 26.12 6.26
N THR A 372 -9.45 25.99 4.95
CA THR A 372 -9.07 27.03 3.99
C THR A 372 -10.18 28.08 3.92
N ALA A 373 -9.95 29.21 4.59
CA ALA A 373 -10.87 30.35 4.55
C ALA A 373 -11.16 30.82 3.12
N ASN A 374 -12.39 31.28 2.87
CA ASN A 374 -12.90 31.88 1.63
C ASN A 374 -12.95 30.98 0.37
N LYS A 375 -12.06 29.99 0.23
CA LYS A 375 -11.94 29.16 -0.98
C LYS A 375 -12.09 27.66 -0.73
N GLY A 376 -12.06 27.23 0.52
CA GLY A 376 -12.22 25.83 0.89
C GLY A 376 -13.64 25.33 0.62
N GLY A 377 -13.74 24.04 0.33
CA GLY A 377 -15.01 23.34 0.18
C GLY A 377 -14.87 21.89 0.59
N VAL A 378 -15.95 21.34 1.12
CA VAL A 378 -16.05 19.94 1.55
C VAL A 378 -17.41 19.39 1.11
N PHE A 379 -17.53 18.07 1.05
CA PHE A 379 -18.79 17.45 0.67
C PHE A 379 -19.06 16.15 1.42
N VAL A 380 -20.33 15.79 1.48
CA VAL A 380 -20.78 14.43 1.77
C VAL A 380 -21.48 13.87 0.53
N ALA A 381 -21.34 12.58 0.28
CA ALA A 381 -21.88 11.96 -0.93
C ALA A 381 -22.60 10.65 -0.65
N GLY A 382 -23.53 10.31 -1.55
CA GLY A 382 -24.21 9.02 -1.58
C GLY A 382 -24.26 8.46 -3.00
N ARG A 383 -24.41 7.13 -3.11
CA ARG A 383 -24.47 6.40 -4.38
C ARG A 383 -23.26 6.63 -5.30
N VAL A 384 -22.07 6.77 -4.72
CA VAL A 384 -20.82 6.88 -5.46
C VAL A 384 -20.59 5.57 -6.22
N THR A 385 -20.55 5.64 -7.55
CA THR A 385 -20.66 4.45 -8.42
C THR A 385 -19.32 3.82 -8.79
N LYS A 386 -18.25 4.62 -8.87
CA LYS A 386 -16.90 4.20 -9.24
C LYS A 386 -15.87 4.65 -8.21
N GLY A 387 -14.81 3.84 -8.06
CA GLY A 387 -13.61 4.14 -7.29
C GLY A 387 -12.36 3.73 -8.08
N GLY A 388 -11.25 3.54 -7.38
CA GLY A 388 -9.99 3.08 -7.92
C GLY A 388 -9.46 3.97 -9.03
N GLY A 389 -8.82 3.35 -10.03
CA GLY A 389 -8.34 4.03 -11.23
C GLY A 389 -9.39 4.77 -12.05
N GLU A 390 -10.69 4.58 -11.77
CA GLU A 390 -11.79 5.29 -12.42
C GLU A 390 -12.47 6.35 -11.53
N VAL A 391 -11.93 6.65 -10.34
CA VAL A 391 -12.54 7.56 -9.35
C VAL A 391 -12.93 8.92 -9.94
N ARG A 392 -12.11 9.47 -10.85
CA ARG A 392 -12.37 10.75 -11.53
C ARG A 392 -13.72 10.76 -12.29
N ASN A 393 -14.16 9.60 -12.78
CA ASN A 393 -15.39 9.45 -13.57
C ASN A 393 -16.58 9.02 -12.71
N THR A 394 -16.46 9.06 -11.38
CA THR A 394 -17.53 8.61 -10.50
C THR A 394 -18.76 9.50 -10.60
N LYS A 395 -19.93 8.86 -10.54
CA LYS A 395 -21.24 9.50 -10.46
C LYS A 395 -21.88 9.18 -9.13
N GLY A 396 -22.76 10.05 -8.66
CA GLY A 396 -23.42 9.93 -7.36
C GLY A 396 -24.31 11.13 -7.08
N ILE A 397 -24.53 11.41 -5.80
CA ILE A 397 -25.17 12.63 -5.32
C ILE A 397 -24.19 13.25 -4.33
N PHE A 398 -23.60 14.38 -4.69
CA PHE A 398 -22.58 15.06 -3.89
C PHE A 398 -23.18 16.37 -3.36
N PHE A 399 -23.17 16.54 -2.04
CA PHE A 399 -23.62 17.77 -1.40
C PHE A 399 -22.40 18.53 -0.87
N TRP A 400 -22.07 19.63 -1.54
CA TRP A 400 -20.91 20.48 -1.28
C TRP A 400 -21.30 21.68 -0.42
N VAL A 401 -20.43 22.04 0.51
CA VAL A 401 -20.51 23.26 1.32
C VAL A 401 -19.18 23.99 1.20
N PHE A 402 -19.23 25.31 1.00
CA PHE A 402 -18.06 26.16 0.77
C PHE A 402 -17.89 27.20 1.88
N ALA A 403 -16.65 27.62 2.11
CA ALA A 403 -16.30 28.61 3.13
C ALA A 403 -16.88 30.01 2.86
N ASP A 404 -17.29 30.31 1.62
CA ASP A 404 -17.95 31.57 1.24
C ASP A 404 -19.45 31.61 1.61
N GLY A 405 -19.96 30.57 2.29
CA GLY A 405 -21.35 30.44 2.70
C GLY A 405 -22.28 29.88 1.63
N THR A 406 -21.74 29.44 0.47
CA THR A 406 -22.52 28.79 -0.58
C THR A 406 -22.51 27.27 -0.46
N TYR A 407 -23.42 26.61 -1.18
CA TYR A 407 -23.49 25.16 -1.27
C TYR A 407 -23.84 24.74 -2.71
N LYS A 408 -23.53 23.50 -3.09
CA LYS A 408 -23.93 22.92 -4.39
C LYS A 408 -24.36 21.47 -4.25
N VAL A 409 -25.22 21.00 -5.15
CA VAL A 409 -25.52 19.57 -5.29
C VAL A 409 -25.18 19.14 -6.71
N THR A 410 -24.28 18.17 -6.87
CA THR A 410 -23.83 17.69 -8.18
C THR A 410 -24.06 16.19 -8.32
N ASN A 411 -24.04 15.71 -9.57
CA ASN A 411 -24.14 14.29 -9.88
C ASN A 411 -22.79 13.59 -10.10
N ASP A 412 -21.69 14.34 -9.95
CA ASP A 412 -20.30 13.89 -10.10
C ASP A 412 -19.32 14.72 -9.26
N LEU A 413 -18.04 14.34 -9.31
CA LEU A 413 -16.95 15.01 -8.60
C LEU A 413 -16.44 16.29 -9.27
N HIS A 414 -16.97 16.68 -10.44
CA HIS A 414 -16.50 17.85 -11.16
C HIS A 414 -17.29 19.10 -10.74
N ILE A 415 -16.60 20.08 -10.16
CA ILE A 415 -17.16 21.41 -9.92
C ILE A 415 -16.83 22.29 -11.12
N SER A 416 -17.75 22.45 -12.08
CA SER A 416 -17.62 23.51 -13.07
C SER A 416 -17.92 24.87 -12.41
N MET A 417 -17.01 25.84 -12.56
CA MET A 417 -17.25 27.23 -12.14
C MET A 417 -18.17 27.98 -13.12
N ASN A 418 -18.45 27.40 -14.28
CA ASN A 418 -19.38 27.93 -15.27
C ASN A 418 -20.58 26.99 -15.40
N GLY A 419 -21.73 27.41 -14.86
CA GLY A 419 -23.08 26.92 -15.14
C GLY A 419 -23.33 25.41 -14.98
N ASP A 420 -24.11 25.02 -13.96
CA ASP A 420 -25.48 24.55 -14.20
C ASP A 420 -26.17 24.05 -12.91
N PHE A 421 -27.41 24.53 -12.74
CA PHE A 421 -28.46 24.19 -11.76
C PHE A 421 -28.09 24.21 -10.27
N GLU A 422 -28.20 25.40 -9.64
CA GLU A 422 -28.87 25.47 -8.34
C GLU A 422 -30.30 24.93 -8.53
N ASP A 423 -30.51 23.62 -8.39
CA ASP A 423 -31.85 23.08 -8.21
C ASP A 423 -32.32 23.46 -6.81
N THR A 424 -32.78 24.71 -6.70
CA THR A 424 -33.37 25.31 -5.50
C THR A 424 -34.48 24.42 -4.94
N SER A 425 -35.19 23.65 -5.78
CA SER A 425 -36.24 22.71 -5.34
C SER A 425 -35.69 21.47 -4.62
N VAL A 426 -34.53 20.95 -5.04
CA VAL A 426 -33.86 19.83 -4.36
C VAL A 426 -33.27 20.32 -3.04
N THR A 427 -32.70 21.52 -3.03
CA THR A 427 -32.12 22.07 -1.80
C THR A 427 -33.19 22.38 -0.75
N GLU A 428 -34.31 23.00 -1.13
CA GLU A 428 -35.42 23.23 -0.21
C GLU A 428 -35.95 21.92 0.39
N LYS A 429 -35.97 20.83 -0.40
CA LYS A 429 -36.33 19.49 0.09
C LYS A 429 -35.30 18.94 1.06
N ILE A 430 -34.00 19.14 0.81
CA ILE A 430 -32.91 18.73 1.72
C ILE A 430 -33.01 19.51 3.05
N ILE A 431 -33.11 20.84 3.01
CA ILE A 431 -33.25 21.68 4.22
C ILE A 431 -34.51 21.32 5.01
N LYS A 432 -35.62 21.04 4.32
CA LYS A 432 -36.87 20.60 4.97
C LYS A 432 -36.77 19.21 5.60
N ALA A 433 -35.94 18.32 5.05
CA ALA A 433 -35.76 16.95 5.54
C ALA A 433 -34.71 16.84 6.65
N VAL A 434 -33.63 17.62 6.56
CA VAL A 434 -32.43 17.48 7.42
C VAL A 434 -32.35 18.59 8.47
N GLY A 435 -33.04 19.72 8.27
CA GLY A 435 -32.93 20.92 9.10
C GLY A 435 -31.99 21.96 8.50
N LYS A 436 -32.00 23.19 9.04
CA LYS A 436 -31.04 24.22 8.62
C LYS A 436 -29.62 23.80 9.04
N PRO A 437 -28.60 23.99 8.18
CA PRO A 437 -27.22 23.74 8.56
C PRO A 437 -26.87 24.55 9.81
N ARG A 438 -26.25 23.89 10.78
CA ARG A 438 -25.79 24.51 12.02
C ARG A 438 -24.30 24.77 11.88
N ASN A 439 -23.89 26.03 11.95
CA ASN A 439 -22.48 26.37 11.96
C ASN A 439 -21.92 26.17 13.37
N TYR A 440 -20.87 25.37 13.49
CA TYR A 440 -20.11 25.16 14.73
C TYR A 440 -18.76 25.92 14.72
N GLY A 441 -18.42 26.56 13.60
CA GLY A 441 -17.22 27.35 13.45
C GLY A 441 -17.26 28.64 14.27
N LEU A 442 -16.06 29.09 14.64
CA LEU A 442 -15.82 30.38 15.27
C LEU A 442 -16.38 31.52 14.41
N SER A 443 -16.92 32.54 15.06
CA SER A 443 -17.26 33.80 14.39
C SER A 443 -16.01 34.42 13.74
N PRO A 444 -16.16 35.33 12.75
CA PRO A 444 -15.01 35.98 12.12
C PRO A 444 -14.04 36.63 13.12
N GLU A 445 -14.56 37.17 14.22
CA GLU A 445 -13.77 37.79 15.29
C GLU A 445 -12.97 36.74 16.08
N GLU A 446 -13.58 35.60 16.42
CA GLU A 446 -12.92 34.49 17.10
C GLU A 446 -11.89 33.79 16.20
N LEU A 447 -12.13 33.74 14.89
CA LEU A 447 -11.19 33.19 13.90
C LEU A 447 -9.93 34.07 13.79
N GLU A 448 -10.09 35.39 13.73
CA GLU A 448 -8.96 36.34 13.69
C GLU A 448 -8.11 36.25 14.97
N GLU A 449 -8.75 36.08 16.13
CA GLU A 449 -8.05 35.88 17.40
C GLU A 449 -7.28 34.55 17.45
N LEU A 450 -7.85 33.48 16.89
CA LEU A 450 -7.19 32.18 16.80
C LEU A 450 -6.02 32.19 15.81
N GLU A 451 -6.17 32.84 14.65
CA GLU A 451 -5.10 33.00 13.66
C GLU A 451 -3.90 33.76 14.23
N CYS A 452 -4.16 34.80 15.03
CA CYS A 452 -3.13 35.53 15.75
C CYS A 452 -2.38 34.64 16.75
N LYS A 453 -3.09 33.84 17.56
CA LYS A 453 -2.46 32.88 18.48
C LYS A 453 -1.62 31.82 17.77
N LEU A 454 -2.12 31.25 16.68
CA LEU A 454 -1.40 30.23 15.89
C LEU A 454 -0.19 30.80 15.15
N ALA A 455 -0.20 32.09 14.81
CA ALA A 455 0.97 32.77 14.26
C ALA A 455 2.05 32.95 15.32
N ASP A 456 1.67 33.36 16.53
CA ASP A 456 2.60 33.51 17.66
C ASP A 456 3.22 32.15 18.06
N GLU A 457 2.43 31.09 18.14
CA GLU A 457 2.93 29.74 18.44
C GLU A 457 3.89 29.22 17.36
N ARG A 458 3.61 29.51 16.07
CA ARG A 458 4.52 29.14 14.98
C ARG A 458 5.85 29.87 15.08
N PHE A 459 5.82 31.17 15.37
CA PHE A 459 7.02 31.96 15.58
C PHE A 459 7.87 31.40 16.73
N GLN A 460 7.24 31.09 17.87
CA GLN A 460 7.91 30.48 19.02
C GLN A 460 8.52 29.11 18.69
N ARG A 461 7.83 28.31 17.86
CA ARG A 461 8.31 26.97 17.46
C ARG A 461 9.47 27.04 16.48
N GLU A 462 9.47 28.02 15.57
CA GLU A 462 10.61 28.27 14.68
C GLU A 462 11.83 28.78 15.46
N GLU A 463 11.65 29.68 16.43
CA GLU A 463 12.73 30.11 17.32
C GLU A 463 13.30 28.93 18.12
N ALA A 464 12.44 28.06 18.66
CA ALA A 464 12.89 26.86 19.38
C ALA A 464 13.66 25.88 18.49
N LYS A 465 13.18 25.62 17.25
CA LYS A 465 13.87 24.77 16.28
C LYS A 465 15.22 25.35 15.86
N LEU A 466 15.30 26.67 15.70
CA LEU A 466 16.55 27.35 15.37
C LEU A 466 17.54 27.22 16.53
N ALA A 467 17.10 27.46 17.76
CA ALA A 467 17.92 27.32 18.96
C ALA A 467 18.42 25.87 19.14
N GLU A 468 17.57 24.86 18.90
CA GLU A 468 17.96 23.45 18.95
C GLU A 468 18.99 23.10 17.88
N ARG A 469 18.82 23.62 16.64
CA ARG A 469 19.80 23.42 15.56
C ARG A 469 21.14 24.08 15.91
N GLU A 470 21.13 25.31 16.43
CA GLU A 470 22.35 26.01 16.86
C GLU A 470 23.06 25.25 18.00
N GLN A 471 22.31 24.72 18.96
CA GLN A 471 22.86 23.90 20.04
C GLN A 471 23.51 22.63 19.49
N LYS A 472 22.83 21.92 18.58
CA LYS A 472 23.33 20.69 17.98
C LYS A 472 24.58 20.94 17.12
N GLU A 473 24.61 22.03 16.36
CA GLU A 473 25.78 22.44 15.58
C GLU A 473 26.97 22.81 16.50
N ALA A 474 26.71 23.44 17.65
CA ALA A 474 27.73 23.76 18.64
C ALA A 474 28.30 22.51 19.32
N GLU A 475 27.45 21.53 19.67
CA GLU A 475 27.87 20.23 20.21
C GLU A 475 28.72 19.46 19.19
N GLU A 476 28.29 19.37 17.93
CA GLU A 476 29.07 18.73 16.85
C GLU A 476 30.39 19.47 16.55
N ALA A 477 30.42 20.80 16.68
CA ALA A 477 31.65 21.58 16.56
C ALA A 477 32.61 21.27 17.72
N ALA A 478 32.11 21.19 18.97
CA ALA A 478 32.91 20.84 20.14
C ALA A 478 33.50 19.41 20.02
N GLU A 479 32.70 18.44 19.57
CA GLU A 479 33.18 17.07 19.32
C GLU A 479 34.23 16.99 18.22
N ARG A 480 34.14 17.84 17.19
CA ARG A 480 35.16 17.91 16.14
C ARG A 480 36.48 18.47 16.68
N VAL A 481 36.43 19.49 17.52
CA VAL A 481 37.62 20.06 18.17
C VAL A 481 38.25 19.02 19.11
N ALA A 482 37.47 18.36 19.96
CA ALA A 482 37.97 17.34 20.88
C ALA A 482 38.64 16.16 20.14
N ARG A 483 38.02 15.67 19.05
CA ARG A 483 38.63 14.63 18.19
C ARG A 483 39.90 15.12 17.51
N TRP A 484 39.98 16.40 17.16
CA TRP A 484 41.17 16.98 16.55
C TRP A 484 42.32 17.12 17.55
N GLU A 485 42.03 17.48 18.80
CA GLU A 485 43.00 17.52 19.88
C GLU A 485 43.52 16.12 20.24
N GLU A 486 42.64 15.12 20.35
CA GLU A 486 43.06 13.71 20.53
C GLU A 486 43.95 13.23 19.38
N TRP A 487 43.60 13.58 18.14
CA TRP A 487 44.38 13.21 16.96
C TRP A 487 45.73 13.92 16.91
N ALA A 488 45.78 15.20 17.29
CA ALA A 488 47.01 15.98 17.40
C ALA A 488 47.93 15.43 18.50
N GLU A 489 47.39 15.10 19.67
CA GLU A 489 48.16 14.44 20.74
C GLU A 489 48.68 13.06 20.33
N TYR A 490 47.89 12.29 19.58
CA TYR A 490 48.30 11.00 19.04
C TYR A 490 49.45 11.14 18.04
N LEU A 491 49.43 12.18 17.19
CA LEU A 491 50.53 12.47 16.27
C LEU A 491 51.81 12.92 17.00
N PHE A 492 51.68 13.74 18.05
CA PHE A 492 52.83 14.19 18.84
C PHE A 492 53.46 13.07 19.68
N LYS A 493 52.68 12.12 20.19
CA LYS A 493 53.20 10.96 20.94
C LYS A 493 53.87 9.91 20.05
N ASN A 494 53.47 9.79 18.79
CA ASN A 494 53.94 8.74 17.88
C ASN A 494 55.00 9.18 16.88
N ASN A 495 55.52 10.41 16.98
CA ASN A 495 56.58 10.90 16.10
C ASN A 495 57.71 11.58 16.91
N PRO A 496 58.63 10.82 17.53
CA PRO A 496 59.88 11.38 18.02
C PRO A 496 60.82 11.63 16.82
N GLN A 497 61.44 12.81 16.80
CA GLN A 497 62.31 13.42 15.77
C GLN A 497 61.53 14.37 14.84
N VAL A 498 61.82 15.68 14.81
CA VAL A 498 63.14 16.33 14.65
C VAL A 498 63.21 17.65 15.46
N GLU A 499 64.44 18.02 15.85
CA GLU A 499 64.88 19.35 16.35
C GLU A 499 64.32 20.56 15.58
#